data_AF-A0AAU5QWF2-F1
#
_entry.id   AF-A0AAU5QWF2-F1
#
_cell.length_a   1.000
_cell.length_b   1.000
_cell.length_c   1.000
_cell.angle_alpha   90.00
_cell.angle_beta   90.00
_cell.angle_gamma   90.00
#
_symmetry.space_group_name_H-M   'P 1'
#
loop_
_entity.id
_entity.type
_entity.pdbx_description
1 polymer ?
#
loop_
_entity_poly.entity_id
_entity_poly.type
_entity_poly.pdbx_seq_one_letter_code
_entity_poly.pdbx_strand_id
1 'polypeptide(L)'
;MTQPTPPAARTGAPPDGPKQLWGIATASFVVFLAAWALSWIKAYAINDDLPNACGDVRRQVFPPEVTCLSGSGAVTGANAGWIEVVFFASFAVAVLFGTLALAVAMAVRRR
;
A
#
# COMPACT_ATOMS: atom_id res chain seq x y z
N MET A 1 -63.40 -5.56 1.51
CA MET A 1 -62.51 -4.40 1.70
C MET A 1 -61.22 -4.92 2.32
N THR A 2 -60.16 -5.04 1.53
CA THR A 2 -58.89 -5.65 1.93
C THR A 2 -57.94 -4.53 2.37
N GLN A 3 -57.51 -4.56 3.64
CA GLN A 3 -56.59 -3.58 4.21
C GLN A 3 -55.19 -3.75 3.60
N PRO A 4 -54.52 -2.68 3.11
CA PRO A 4 -53.16 -2.80 2.61
C PRO A 4 -52.19 -2.99 3.78
N THR A 5 -51.43 -4.08 3.76
CA THR A 5 -50.31 -4.33 4.67
C THR A 5 -49.23 -3.25 4.44
N PRO A 6 -48.69 -2.60 5.48
CA PRO A 6 -47.61 -1.64 5.29
C PRO A 6 -46.34 -2.36 4.80
N PRO A 7 -45.53 -1.74 3.92
CA PRO A 7 -44.28 -2.32 3.46
C PRO A 7 -43.34 -2.51 4.65
N ALA A 8 -42.81 -3.73 4.78
CA ALA A 8 -41.78 -4.06 5.76
C ALA A 8 -40.66 -3.03 5.70
N ALA A 9 -40.46 -2.30 6.80
CA ALA A 9 -39.34 -1.40 6.96
C ALA A 9 -38.06 -2.22 6.74
N ARG A 10 -37.31 -1.88 5.67
CA ARG A 10 -35.94 -2.37 5.49
C ARG A 10 -35.17 -1.99 6.75
N THR A 11 -34.84 -2.97 7.58
CA THR A 11 -33.87 -2.90 8.66
C THR A 11 -32.46 -2.74 8.09
N GLY A 12 -32.24 -1.66 7.34
CA GLY A 12 -30.90 -1.12 7.15
C GLY A 12 -30.64 -0.22 8.34
N ALA A 13 -29.73 -0.62 9.23
CA ALA A 13 -29.18 0.31 10.20
C ALA A 13 -28.74 1.59 9.45
N PRO A 14 -29.06 2.79 9.96
CA PRO A 14 -28.59 4.01 9.33
C PRO A 14 -27.05 3.94 9.24
N PRO A 15 -26.43 4.43 8.15
CA PRO A 15 -24.98 4.36 8.00
C PRO A 15 -24.32 4.93 9.25
N ASP A 16 -23.48 4.14 9.92
CA ASP A 16 -22.84 4.61 11.14
C ASP A 16 -22.00 5.83 10.76
N GLY A 17 -22.18 6.92 11.50
CA GLY A 17 -21.81 8.26 11.04
C GLY A 17 -20.31 8.47 10.75
N PRO A 18 -19.89 9.75 10.57
CA PRO A 18 -18.52 10.12 10.18
C PRO A 18 -17.38 9.48 10.99
N LYS A 19 -17.64 9.06 12.23
CA LYS A 19 -16.69 8.36 13.11
C LYS A 19 -16.34 6.95 12.61
N GLN A 20 -17.30 6.19 12.09
CA GLN A 20 -17.02 4.84 11.57
C GLN A 20 -16.18 4.91 10.31
N LEU A 21 -16.51 5.81 9.39
CA LEU A 21 -15.73 6.05 8.16
C LEU A 21 -14.28 6.45 8.47
N TRP A 22 -14.07 7.30 9.48
CA TRP A 22 -12.72 7.65 9.97
C TRP A 22 -11.96 6.45 10.53
N GLY A 23 -12.66 5.60 11.30
CA GLY A 23 -12.08 4.35 11.83
C GLY A 23 -11.63 3.41 10.72
N ILE A 24 -12.49 3.18 9.72
CA ILE A 24 -12.17 2.35 8.54
C ILE A 24 -11.00 2.94 7.76
N ALA A 25 -11.03 4.23 7.46
CA ALA A 25 -9.95 4.91 6.72
C ALA A 25 -8.60 4.79 7.45
N THR A 26 -8.59 4.96 8.77
CA THR A 26 -7.38 4.83 9.59
C THR A 26 -6.86 3.40 9.58
N ALA A 27 -7.74 2.41 9.74
CA ALA A 27 -7.35 0.99 9.70
C ALA A 27 -6.77 0.62 8.33
N SER A 28 -7.42 1.03 7.23
CA SER A 28 -6.93 0.80 5.87
C SER A 28 -5.57 1.45 5.63
N PHE A 29 -5.34 2.66 6.14
CA PHE A 29 -4.06 3.36 6.04
C PHE A 29 -2.94 2.61 6.77
N VAL A 30 -3.20 2.12 7.98
CA VAL A 30 -2.23 1.30 8.73
C VAL A 30 -1.92 0.00 8.00
N VAL A 31 -2.93 -0.70 7.48
CA VAL A 31 -2.73 -1.92 6.69
C VAL A 31 -1.89 -1.64 5.45
N PHE A 32 -2.16 -0.55 4.74
CA PHE A 32 -1.36 -0.13 3.59
C PHE A 32 0.11 0.09 3.97
N LEU A 33 0.39 0.85 5.03
CA LEU A 33 1.76 1.11 5.49
C LEU A 33 2.49 -0.17 5.92
N ALA A 34 1.78 -1.07 6.61
CA ALA A 34 2.34 -2.35 7.02
C ALA A 34 2.67 -3.23 5.80
N ALA A 35 1.76 -3.33 4.84
CA ALA A 35 1.99 -4.08 3.60
C ALA A 35 3.15 -3.49 2.80
N TRP A 36 3.20 -2.16 2.65
CA TRP A 36 4.28 -1.44 2.00
C TRP A 36 5.64 -1.74 2.68
N ALA A 37 5.70 -1.65 4.01
CA ALA A 37 6.93 -1.92 4.76
C ALA A 37 7.35 -3.39 4.67
N LEU A 38 6.39 -4.33 4.71
CA LEU A 38 6.67 -5.76 4.55
C LEU A 38 7.19 -6.08 3.14
N SER A 39 6.62 -5.45 2.11
CA SER A 39 7.15 -5.57 0.73
C SER A 39 8.58 -5.08 0.66
N TRP A 40 8.89 -3.94 1.27
CA TRP A 40 10.25 -3.40 1.34
C TRP A 40 11.22 -4.34 2.08
N ILE A 41 10.83 -4.83 3.26
CA ILE A 41 11.67 -5.71 4.10
C ILE A 41 11.90 -7.05 3.41
N LYS A 42 10.86 -7.70 2.90
CA LYS A 42 10.99 -8.97 2.16
C LYS A 42 11.95 -8.83 1.00
N ALA A 43 11.82 -7.72 0.29
CA ALA A 43 12.65 -7.43 -0.84
C ALA A 43 14.11 -7.16 -0.41
N TYR A 44 14.36 -6.46 0.71
CA TYR A 44 15.71 -6.23 1.22
C TYR A 44 16.37 -7.50 1.78
N ALA A 45 15.63 -8.30 2.57
CA ALA A 45 16.17 -9.43 3.32
C ALA A 45 16.32 -10.73 2.51
N ILE A 46 15.46 -10.99 1.50
CA ILE A 46 15.53 -12.22 0.69
C ILE A 46 16.63 -12.11 -0.39
N ASN A 47 17.07 -10.89 -0.72
CA ASN A 47 18.07 -10.66 -1.76
C ASN A 47 19.51 -10.88 -1.29
N ASP A 48 19.72 -11.18 0.00
CA ASP A 48 21.04 -11.52 0.55
C ASP A 48 21.43 -13.00 0.36
N ASP A 49 20.48 -13.90 0.06
CA ASP A 49 20.70 -15.35 -0.12
C ASP A 49 20.98 -15.76 -1.58
N LEU A 50 21.78 -14.99 -2.30
CA LEU A 50 22.06 -15.30 -3.72
C LEU A 50 23.17 -16.34 -3.89
N PRO A 51 22.91 -17.44 -4.64
CA PRO A 51 23.93 -18.45 -4.91
C PRO A 51 25.16 -17.82 -5.59
N ASN A 52 26.32 -18.25 -5.12
CA ASN A 52 27.67 -17.73 -5.29
C ASN A 52 28.19 -17.72 -6.75
N ALA A 53 27.31 -17.87 -7.74
CA ALA A 53 27.62 -17.93 -9.17
C ALA A 53 27.55 -16.56 -9.88
N CYS A 54 27.25 -15.50 -9.14
CA CYS A 54 27.00 -14.16 -9.66
C CYS A 54 28.27 -13.30 -9.47
N GLY A 55 28.96 -12.95 -10.57
CA GLY A 55 30.29 -12.32 -10.54
C GLY A 55 30.30 -10.84 -10.14
N ASP A 56 29.17 -10.13 -10.29
CA ASP A 56 29.02 -8.73 -9.89
C ASP A 56 27.55 -8.43 -9.53
N VAL A 57 27.27 -8.19 -8.25
CA VAL A 57 25.91 -7.95 -7.74
C VAL A 57 25.67 -6.44 -7.64
N ARG A 58 24.87 -5.87 -8.54
CA ARG A 58 24.48 -4.45 -8.49
C ARG A 58 23.20 -4.28 -7.67
N ARG A 59 23.35 -3.79 -6.43
CA ARG A 59 22.22 -3.46 -5.55
C ARG A 59 21.65 -2.08 -5.96
N GLN A 60 20.52 -2.08 -6.66
CA GLN A 60 19.71 -0.88 -6.85
C GLN A 60 18.93 -0.56 -5.56
N VAL A 61 18.48 0.69 -5.42
CA VAL A 61 17.87 1.25 -4.21
C VAL A 61 16.50 0.59 -3.89
N PHE A 62 15.97 -0.31 -4.74
CA PHE A 62 14.65 -0.92 -4.61
C PHE A 62 14.62 -2.42 -4.93
N PRO A 63 13.92 -3.31 -4.18
CA PRO A 63 14.14 -4.74 -4.34
C PRO A 63 12.90 -5.57 -4.78
N PRO A 64 13.05 -6.85 -5.22
CA PRO A 64 14.26 -7.54 -5.62
C PRO A 64 14.20 -7.95 -7.09
N GLU A 65 15.15 -7.50 -7.90
CA GLU A 65 15.92 -8.49 -8.64
C GLU A 65 17.39 -8.11 -8.50
N VAL A 66 18.14 -9.01 -7.87
CA VAL A 66 19.55 -9.20 -8.17
C VAL A 66 19.75 -9.23 -9.68
N THR A 67 20.30 -8.14 -10.20
CA THR A 67 20.85 -8.17 -11.54
C THR A 67 22.11 -9.03 -11.49
N CYS A 68 21.98 -10.27 -11.93
CA CYS A 68 23.14 -11.11 -12.16
C CYS A 68 23.69 -10.83 -13.54
N LEU A 69 24.87 -10.20 -13.59
CA LEU A 69 25.68 -10.20 -14.79
C LEU A 69 26.34 -11.58 -14.90
N SER A 70 25.90 -12.39 -15.86
CA SER A 70 26.64 -13.59 -16.24
C SER A 70 27.98 -13.20 -16.85
N GLY A 71 29.00 -14.06 -16.76
CA GLY A 71 30.30 -13.86 -17.42
C GLY A 71 30.22 -13.70 -18.95
N SER A 72 29.08 -14.03 -19.55
CA SER A 72 28.75 -13.79 -20.96
C SER A 72 28.18 -12.39 -21.26
N GLY A 73 27.99 -11.54 -20.23
CA GLY A 73 27.36 -10.23 -20.33
C GLY A 73 25.82 -10.24 -20.30
N ALA A 74 25.20 -11.43 -20.18
CA ALA A 74 23.75 -11.53 -20.06
C ALA A 74 23.26 -11.01 -18.70
N VAL A 75 22.27 -10.11 -18.72
CA VAL A 75 21.58 -9.60 -17.54
C VAL A 75 20.31 -10.41 -17.35
N THR A 76 20.27 -11.20 -16.28
CA THR A 76 19.05 -11.91 -15.86
C THR A 76 18.54 -11.29 -14.57
N GLY A 77 17.24 -11.01 -14.54
CA GLY A 77 16.55 -10.46 -13.39
C GLY A 77 16.62 -8.93 -13.31
N ALA A 78 15.88 -8.23 -14.18
CA ALA A 78 15.54 -6.83 -13.93
C ALA A 78 14.01 -6.64 -13.87
N ASN A 79 13.51 -6.13 -12.74
CA ASN A 79 12.16 -5.59 -12.66
C ASN A 79 12.01 -4.47 -13.69
N ALA A 80 10.82 -4.37 -14.29
CA ALA A 80 10.52 -3.23 -15.11
C ALA A 80 10.59 -1.95 -14.24
N GLY A 81 11.43 -0.99 -14.62
CA GLY A 81 11.74 0.19 -13.79
C GLY A 81 10.52 1.03 -13.38
N TRP A 82 9.38 0.88 -14.04
CA TRP A 82 8.13 1.52 -13.64
C TRP A 82 7.61 1.02 -12.29
N ILE A 83 7.94 -0.21 -11.86
CA ILE A 83 7.48 -0.78 -10.59
C ILE A 83 8.05 0.01 -9.41
N GLU A 84 9.33 0.38 -9.47
CA GLU A 84 9.99 1.22 -8.45
C GLU A 84 9.29 2.58 -8.33
N VAL A 85 9.02 3.22 -9.48
CA VAL A 85 8.31 4.50 -9.54
C VAL A 85 6.92 4.38 -8.91
N VAL A 86 6.15 3.35 -9.26
CA VAL A 86 4.81 3.11 -8.69
C VAL A 86 4.87 2.86 -7.19
N PHE A 87 5.86 2.10 -6.72
CA PHE A 87 5.99 1.77 -5.31
C PHE A 87 6.25 3.02 -4.45
N PHE A 88 7.23 3.85 -4.82
CA PHE A 88 7.51 5.09 -4.11
C PHE A 88 6.38 6.12 -4.26
N ALA A 89 5.80 6.23 -5.45
CA ALA A 89 4.67 7.12 -5.68
C ALA A 89 3.49 6.75 -4.77
N SER A 90 3.21 5.46 -4.56
CA SER A 90 2.15 5.01 -3.66
C SER A 90 2.38 5.48 -2.22
N PHE A 91 3.62 5.46 -1.72
CA PHE A 91 3.96 5.95 -0.39
C PHE A 91 3.78 7.47 -0.28
N ALA A 92 4.29 8.21 -1.27
CA ALA A 92 4.16 9.66 -1.31
C ALA A 92 2.69 10.08 -1.30
N VAL A 93 1.87 9.43 -2.14
CA VAL A 93 0.43 9.66 -2.20
C VAL A 93 -0.24 9.34 -0.86
N ALA A 94 0.10 8.22 -0.22
CA ALA A 94 -0.43 7.86 1.09
C ALA A 94 -0.11 8.91 2.16
N VAL A 95 1.14 9.40 2.22
CA VAL A 95 1.55 10.46 3.15
C VAL A 95 0.80 11.76 2.88
N LEU A 96 0.61 12.14 1.61
CA LEU A 96 -0.15 13.33 1.24
C LEU A 96 -1.62 13.22 1.67
N PHE A 97 -2.27 12.08 1.46
CA PHE A 97 -3.64 11.86 1.91
C PHE A 97 -3.76 11.86 3.43
N GLY A 98 -2.83 11.21 4.14
CA GLY A 98 -2.79 11.18 5.60
C GLY A 98 -2.60 12.57 6.21
N THR A 99 -1.67 13.37 5.65
CA THR A 99 -1.41 14.75 6.10
C THR A 99 -2.58 15.67 5.82
N LEU A 100 -3.20 15.58 4.64
CA LEU A 100 -4.40 16.34 4.30
C LEU A 100 -5.57 16.00 5.23
N ALA A 101 -5.82 14.72 5.47
CA ALA A 101 -6.88 14.26 6.38
C ALA A 101 -6.66 14.80 7.81
N LEU A 102 -5.42 14.75 8.29
CA LEU A 102 -5.07 15.30 9.61
C LEU A 102 -5.25 16.82 9.67
N ALA A 103 -4.83 17.55 8.64
CA ALA A 103 -4.99 19.00 8.56
C ALA A 103 -6.47 19.40 8.60
N VAL A 104 -7.33 18.70 7.85
CA VAL A 104 -8.78 18.92 7.85
C VAL A 104 -9.38 18.63 9.23
N ALA A 105 -9.02 17.50 9.86
CA ALA A 105 -9.52 17.15 11.19
C ALA A 105 -9.14 18.20 12.24
N MET A 106 -7.91 18.71 12.18
CA MET A 106 -7.43 19.77 13.08
C MET A 106 -8.13 21.11 12.83
N ALA A 107 -8.39 21.46 11.56
CA ALA A 107 -9.12 22.68 11.21
C ALA A 107 -10.58 22.63 11.69
N VAL A 108 -11.25 21.48 11.54
CA VAL A 108 -12.63 21.29 12.03
C VAL A 108 -12.68 21.34 13.56
N ARG A 109 -11.71 20.74 14.27
CA ARG A 109 -11.66 20.75 15.74
C ARG A 109 -11.39 22.15 16.33
N ARG A 110 -10.80 23.07 15.56
CA ARG A 110 -10.51 24.45 15.99
C ARG A 110 -11.69 25.43 15.79
N ARG A 111 -12.74 25.03 15.08
CA ARG A 111 -13.98 25.80 14.92
C ARG A 111 -14.99 25.41 16.00
#